data_AF-A5ZRU0-F1
#
_entry.id   AF-A5ZRU0-F1
#
_cell.length_a   1.000
_cell.length_b   1.000
_cell.length_c   1.000
_cell.angle_alpha   90.00
_cell.angle_beta   90.00
_cell.angle_gamma   90.00
#
_symmetry.space_group_name_H-M   'P 1'
#
loop_
_entity.id
_entity.type
_entity.pdbx_description
1 polymer ?
#
loop_
_entity_poly.entity_id
_entity_poly.type
_entity_poly.pdbx_seq_one_letter_code
_entity_poly.pdbx_strand_id
1 'polypeptide(L)'
;MDDFSIGSGSIKGEQRAVKALDKWMTKNQHLQIKETTGIVKLLPIEEEKRRRNLPRPGQRGVPMLDMAGYRISRTHITIRRRVFKRARRQLIRGYRKLKRDGTLRRERAQKIISYNSYIEQSDSFHLQERYHTEELLQVAYRVNGFYGQLEYQKRMEELHDLLERRCRSEAGKGNDGKSSGWRNDRQDGGQYQGIPSGRRKGSEDVPF
;
A
#
# COMPACT_ATOMS: atom_id res chain seq x y z
N MET A 1 6.69 4.70 -1.89
CA MET A 1 6.78 4.18 -3.27
C MET A 1 7.26 5.37 -4.05
N ASP A 2 8.49 5.28 -4.55
CA ASP A 2 9.26 6.50 -4.84
C ASP A 2 9.54 6.63 -6.35
N ASP A 3 9.18 5.60 -7.12
CA ASP A 3 9.24 5.57 -8.58
C ASP A 3 7.87 5.95 -9.17
N PHE A 4 7.87 6.87 -10.12
CA PHE A 4 6.70 7.21 -10.94
C PHE A 4 7.11 7.41 -12.40
N SER A 5 6.13 7.39 -13.30
CA SER A 5 6.33 7.61 -14.74
C SER A 5 5.31 8.63 -15.25
N ILE A 6 5.75 9.48 -16.18
CA ILE A 6 4.88 10.45 -16.87
C ILE A 6 4.68 9.95 -18.30
N GLY A 7 3.43 9.96 -18.77
CA GLY A 7 3.09 9.61 -20.15
C GLY A 7 2.68 10.85 -20.94
N SER A 8 3.14 10.97 -22.18
CA SER A 8 2.70 12.03 -23.10
C SER A 8 2.61 11.53 -24.54
N GLY A 9 1.78 12.18 -25.36
CA GLY A 9 1.79 12.01 -26.81
C GLY A 9 2.95 12.73 -27.51
N SER A 10 3.68 13.61 -26.80
CA SER A 10 4.77 14.41 -27.34
C SER A 10 5.99 14.38 -26.44
N ILE A 11 7.15 14.03 -27.01
CA ILE A 11 8.45 14.04 -26.32
C ILE A 11 8.77 15.42 -25.74
N LYS A 12 8.47 16.50 -26.49
CA LYS A 12 8.69 17.88 -26.02
C LYS A 12 7.79 18.22 -24.84
N GLY A 13 6.54 17.74 -24.87
CA GLY A 13 5.60 17.92 -23.76
C GLY A 13 6.06 17.21 -22.49
N GLU A 14 6.55 15.98 -22.64
CA GLU A 14 7.08 15.18 -21.53
C GLU A 14 8.31 15.85 -20.89
N GLN A 15 9.27 16.33 -21.69
CA GLN A 15 10.44 17.04 -21.18
C GLN A 15 10.08 18.33 -20.44
N ARG A 16 9.08 19.08 -20.92
CA ARG A 16 8.57 20.27 -20.23
C ARG A 16 7.90 19.90 -18.91
N ALA A 17 7.10 18.84 -18.89
CA ALA A 17 6.43 18.35 -17.69
C ALA A 17 7.44 17.90 -16.62
N VAL A 18 8.47 17.14 -17.01
CA VAL A 18 9.53 16.68 -16.09
C VAL A 18 10.27 17.87 -15.48
N LYS A 19 10.67 18.86 -16.30
CA LYS A 19 11.33 20.08 -15.79
C LYS A 19 10.45 20.89 -14.85
N ALA A 20 9.17 21.04 -15.17
CA ALA A 20 8.22 21.74 -14.32
C ALA A 20 8.05 21.03 -12.98
N LEU A 21 7.95 19.70 -13.01
CA LEU A 21 7.82 18.87 -11.81
C LEU A 21 9.08 18.94 -10.95
N ASP A 22 10.27 18.85 -11.53
CA ASP A 22 11.54 18.93 -10.81
C ASP A 22 11.71 20.28 -10.09
N LYS A 23 11.37 21.38 -10.78
CA LYS A 23 11.35 22.73 -10.19
C LYS A 23 10.39 22.81 -9.01
N TRP A 24 9.20 22.23 -9.14
CA TRP A 24 8.20 22.25 -8.07
C TRP A 24 8.63 21.39 -6.87
N MET A 25 9.15 20.18 -7.11
CA MET A 25 9.63 19.27 -6.07
C MET A 25 10.79 19.88 -5.29
N THR A 26 11.74 20.50 -5.99
CA THR A 26 12.88 21.18 -5.35
C THR A 26 12.42 22.34 -4.46
N LYS A 27 11.45 23.14 -4.93
CA LYS A 27 10.96 24.31 -4.20
C LYS A 27 10.11 23.94 -2.97
N ASN A 28 9.22 22.96 -3.09
CA ASN A 28 8.19 22.71 -2.07
C ASN A 28 8.51 21.52 -1.18
N GLN A 29 9.29 20.55 -1.67
CA GLN A 29 9.59 19.32 -0.96
C GLN A 29 11.10 19.17 -0.67
N HIS A 30 11.94 20.06 -1.20
CA HIS A 30 13.39 19.96 -1.13
C HIS A 30 13.93 18.62 -1.66
N LEU A 31 13.25 18.07 -2.67
CA LEU A 31 13.60 16.81 -3.33
C LEU A 31 14.02 17.08 -4.78
N GLN A 32 15.06 16.38 -5.22
CA GLN A 32 15.53 16.40 -6.62
C GLN A 32 15.09 15.13 -7.35
N ILE A 33 14.64 15.27 -8.58
CA ILE A 33 14.22 14.12 -9.40
C ILE A 33 15.44 13.54 -10.12
N LYS A 34 15.67 12.24 -9.94
CA LYS A 34 16.70 11.49 -10.68
C LYS A 34 16.07 10.75 -11.85
N GLU A 35 16.43 11.14 -13.07
CA GLU A 35 16.06 10.38 -14.27
C GLU A 35 16.86 9.07 -14.32
N THR A 36 16.17 7.92 -14.33
CA THR A 36 16.82 6.59 -14.32
C THR A 36 16.82 5.91 -15.68
N THR A 37 15.69 5.94 -16.38
CA THR A 37 15.48 5.17 -17.63
C THR A 37 15.38 6.07 -18.87
N GLY A 38 15.17 7.37 -18.69
CA GLY A 38 14.88 8.31 -19.77
C GLY A 38 13.52 8.06 -20.43
N ILE A 39 13.34 8.61 -21.63
CA ILE A 39 12.07 8.53 -22.38
C ILE A 39 12.00 7.19 -23.12
N VAL A 40 10.95 6.41 -22.83
CA VAL A 40 10.68 5.14 -23.51
C VAL A 40 9.59 5.35 -24.56
N LYS A 41 9.97 5.30 -25.84
CA LYS A 41 9.01 5.37 -26.94
C LYS A 41 8.33 4.02 -27.16
N LEU A 42 7.10 3.90 -26.64
CA LEU A 42 6.26 2.73 -26.88
C LEU A 42 5.86 2.64 -28.37
N LEU A 43 5.69 1.42 -28.85
CA LEU A 43 5.25 1.18 -30.22
C LEU A 43 3.73 1.40 -30.36
N PRO A 44 3.23 1.61 -31.59
CA PRO A 44 1.79 1.52 -31.85
C PRO A 44 1.24 0.13 -31.49
N ILE A 45 -0.04 0.08 -31.12
CA ILE A 45 -0.73 -1.15 -30.69
C ILE A 45 -0.60 -2.26 -31.74
N GLU A 46 -0.80 -1.91 -33.01
CA GLU A 46 -0.74 -2.85 -34.13
C GLU A 46 0.65 -3.48 -34.28
N GLU A 47 1.69 -2.66 -34.15
CA GLU A 47 3.07 -3.12 -34.25
C GLU A 47 3.47 -4.02 -33.07
N GLU A 48 3.04 -3.69 -31.85
CA GLU A 48 3.25 -4.56 -30.69
C GLU A 48 2.55 -5.92 -30.88
N LYS A 49 1.29 -5.92 -31.36
CA LYS A 49 0.54 -7.16 -31.65
C LYS A 49 1.23 -7.99 -32.73
N ARG A 50 1.69 -7.35 -33.81
CA ARG A 50 2.45 -8.01 -34.90
C ARG A 50 3.70 -8.69 -34.36
N ARG A 51 4.51 -7.98 -33.57
CA ARG A 51 5.74 -8.53 -32.98
C ARG A 51 5.47 -9.68 -32.02
N ARG A 52 4.40 -9.60 -31.21
CA ARG A 52 4.02 -10.66 -30.27
C ARG A 52 3.74 -11.99 -30.98
N ASN A 53 3.20 -11.93 -32.20
CA ASN A 53 2.84 -13.10 -33.00
C ASN A 53 4.01 -13.69 -33.80
N LEU A 54 5.21 -13.09 -33.75
CA LEU A 54 6.37 -13.62 -34.48
C LEU A 54 6.77 -15.02 -33.97
N PRO A 55 7.27 -15.90 -34.86
CA PRO A 55 7.55 -17.29 -34.51
C PRO A 55 8.69 -17.40 -33.48
N ARG A 56 9.73 -16.58 -33.60
CA ARG A 56 10.90 -16.63 -32.70
C ARG A 56 10.71 -15.73 -31.47
N PRO A 57 10.80 -16.25 -30.23
CA PRO A 57 10.63 -15.45 -29.02
C PRO A 57 11.56 -14.23 -28.93
N GLY A 58 12.81 -14.36 -29.42
CA GLY A 58 13.78 -13.25 -29.43
C GLY A 58 13.37 -12.06 -30.31
N GLN A 59 12.49 -12.28 -31.29
CA GLN A 59 11.99 -11.22 -32.19
C GLN A 59 10.73 -10.54 -31.64
N ARG A 60 10.10 -11.10 -30.60
CA ARG A 60 8.88 -10.55 -29.98
C ARG A 60 9.14 -9.33 -29.09
N GLY A 61 10.41 -8.90 -28.97
CA GLY A 61 10.81 -7.79 -28.13
C GLY A 61 10.19 -6.46 -28.56
N VAL A 62 9.65 -5.74 -27.57
CA VAL A 62 9.12 -4.38 -27.72
C VAL A 62 9.78 -3.46 -26.69
N PRO A 63 9.89 -2.15 -26.95
CA PRO A 63 10.22 -1.16 -25.92
C PRO A 63 9.19 -1.24 -24.79
N MET A 64 9.67 -1.28 -23.54
CA MET A 64 8.81 -1.38 -22.37
C MET A 64 9.31 -0.46 -21.27
N LEU A 65 8.38 0.18 -20.56
CA LEU A 65 8.66 0.91 -19.34
C LEU A 65 8.97 -0.08 -18.22
N ASP A 66 10.16 0.01 -17.63
CA ASP A 66 10.59 -0.90 -16.56
C ASP A 66 10.35 -0.26 -15.18
N MET A 67 9.21 -0.54 -14.54
CA MET A 67 8.80 0.08 -13.26
C MET A 67 8.26 -0.93 -12.25
N ALA A 68 8.55 -0.74 -10.95
CA ALA A 68 7.96 -1.49 -9.83
C ALA A 68 8.01 -3.03 -9.92
N GLY A 69 9.01 -3.61 -10.61
CA GLY A 69 9.12 -5.07 -10.80
C GLY A 69 8.37 -5.62 -12.03
N TYR A 70 7.76 -4.75 -12.83
CA TYR A 70 7.09 -5.06 -14.07
C TYR A 70 7.80 -4.40 -15.26
N ARG A 71 7.49 -4.90 -16.46
CA ARG A 71 7.78 -4.24 -17.74
C ARG A 71 6.45 -4.01 -18.43
N ILE A 72 6.14 -2.75 -18.70
CA ILE A 72 4.85 -2.30 -19.20
C ILE A 72 5.03 -1.92 -20.67
N SER A 73 4.26 -2.56 -21.55
CA SER A 73 4.07 -2.14 -22.94
C SER A 73 2.67 -1.59 -23.12
N ARG A 74 2.32 -1.12 -24.32
CA ARG A 74 0.97 -0.60 -24.56
C ARG A 74 -0.10 -1.69 -24.57
N THR A 75 0.27 -2.91 -24.94
CA THR A 75 -0.67 -4.04 -25.10
C THR A 75 -0.64 -5.07 -23.97
N HIS A 76 0.45 -5.14 -23.22
CA HIS A 76 0.60 -6.15 -22.17
C HIS A 76 1.63 -5.75 -21.11
N ILE A 77 1.50 -6.34 -19.93
CA ILE A 77 2.43 -6.17 -18.82
C ILE A 77 3.11 -7.52 -18.59
N THR A 78 4.43 -7.50 -18.35
CA THR A 78 5.19 -8.69 -18.00
C THR A 78 5.85 -8.51 -16.64
N ILE A 79 5.83 -9.55 -15.83
CA ILE A 79 6.60 -9.57 -14.57
C ILE A 79 8.08 -9.70 -14.93
N ARG A 80 8.96 -8.88 -14.33
CA ARG A 80 10.40 -9.01 -14.55
C ARG A 80 10.86 -10.42 -14.17
N ARG A 81 11.71 -11.04 -15.02
CA ARG A 81 12.23 -12.40 -14.82
C ARG A 81 12.74 -12.67 -13.40
N ARG A 82 13.48 -11.72 -12.81
CA ARG A 82 14.03 -11.84 -11.45
C ARG A 82 12.95 -11.85 -10.36
N VAL A 83 11.90 -11.05 -10.54
CA VAL A 83 10.76 -10.95 -9.62
C VAL A 83 9.95 -12.23 -9.69
N PHE A 84 9.60 -12.66 -10.90
CA PHE A 84 8.90 -13.92 -11.12
C PHE A 84 9.65 -15.12 -10.53
N LYS A 85 10.97 -15.21 -10.74
CA LYS A 85 11.79 -16.28 -10.12
C LYS A 85 11.78 -16.25 -8.60
N ARG A 86 11.65 -15.08 -7.97
CA ARG A 86 11.52 -14.97 -6.50
C ARG A 86 10.14 -15.45 -6.05
N ALA A 87 9.07 -14.95 -6.66
CA ALA A 87 7.69 -15.38 -6.38
C ALA A 87 7.53 -16.90 -6.55
N ARG A 88 7.94 -17.43 -7.70
CA ARG A 88 7.91 -18.87 -8.01
C ARG A 88 8.62 -19.72 -6.95
N ARG A 89 9.78 -19.28 -6.45
CA ARG A 89 10.50 -20.01 -5.40
C ARG A 89 9.71 -20.04 -4.09
N GLN A 90 8.99 -18.96 -3.74
CA GLN A 90 8.15 -18.94 -2.55
C GLN A 90 6.95 -19.87 -2.70
N LEU A 91 6.31 -19.90 -3.87
CA LEU A 91 5.20 -20.81 -4.15
C LEU A 91 5.64 -22.26 -4.01
N ILE A 92 6.72 -22.68 -4.70
CA ILE A 92 7.23 -24.06 -4.64
C ILE A 92 7.59 -24.46 -3.21
N ARG A 93 8.33 -23.60 -2.50
CA ARG A 93 8.76 -23.89 -1.13
C ARG A 93 7.59 -23.84 -0.14
N GLY A 94 6.58 -23.02 -0.41
CA GLY A 94 5.34 -22.92 0.37
C GLY A 94 4.54 -24.20 0.23
N TYR A 95 4.28 -24.61 -1.00
CA TYR A 95 3.51 -25.81 -1.32
C TYR A 95 4.13 -27.08 -0.75
N ARG A 96 5.45 -27.25 -0.87
CA ARG A 96 6.16 -28.39 -0.25
C ARG A 96 5.97 -28.46 1.26
N LYS A 97 5.96 -27.31 1.94
CA LYS A 97 5.71 -27.26 3.39
C LYS A 97 4.26 -27.55 3.72
N LEU A 98 3.33 -26.99 2.93
CA LEU A 98 1.91 -27.24 3.09
C LEU A 98 1.60 -28.74 2.98
N LYS A 99 2.14 -29.45 1.98
CA LYS A 99 1.93 -30.90 1.83
C LYS A 99 2.54 -31.73 2.94
N ARG A 100 3.64 -31.27 3.56
CA ARG A 100 4.29 -31.99 4.65
C ARG A 100 3.60 -31.77 5.99
N ASP A 101 3.25 -30.51 6.29
CA ASP A 101 2.83 -30.08 7.63
C ASP A 101 1.31 -29.85 7.73
N GLY A 102 0.58 -29.88 6.61
CA GLY A 102 -0.85 -29.53 6.53
C GLY A 102 -1.15 -28.04 6.73
N THR A 103 -0.14 -27.23 7.02
CA THR A 103 -0.29 -25.79 7.30
C THR A 103 0.99 -25.00 6.93
N LEU A 104 0.97 -23.69 7.17
CA LEU A 104 2.08 -22.78 6.96
C LEU A 104 2.44 -22.03 8.24
N ARG A 105 3.74 -21.85 8.51
CA ARG A 105 4.21 -20.89 9.52
C ARG A 105 3.82 -19.47 9.10
N ARG A 106 3.48 -18.61 10.06
CA ARG A 106 3.06 -17.21 9.84
C ARG A 106 3.94 -16.44 8.85
N GLU A 107 5.25 -16.41 9.08
CA GLU A 107 6.19 -15.70 8.20
C GLU A 107 6.14 -16.19 6.75
N ARG A 108 5.87 -17.48 6.56
CA ARG A 108 5.78 -18.07 5.22
C ARG A 108 4.47 -17.68 4.56
N ALA A 109 3.36 -17.72 5.30
CA ALA A 109 2.07 -17.25 4.83
C ALA A 109 2.14 -15.79 4.40
N GLN A 110 2.69 -14.91 5.24
CA GLN A 110 2.89 -13.49 4.93
C GLN A 110 3.76 -13.28 3.67
N LYS A 111 4.85 -14.05 3.53
CA LYS A 111 5.68 -14.00 2.32
C LYS A 111 4.89 -14.42 1.07
N ILE A 112 4.10 -15.49 1.14
CA ILE A 112 3.30 -15.94 0.00
C ILE A 112 2.29 -14.86 -0.40
N ILE A 113 1.58 -14.28 0.57
CA ILE A 113 0.62 -13.19 0.34
C ILE A 113 1.32 -11.98 -0.30
N SER A 114 2.47 -11.56 0.24
CA SER A 114 3.24 -10.44 -0.31
C SER A 114 3.65 -10.69 -1.76
N TYR A 115 4.14 -11.88 -2.10
CA TYR A 115 4.50 -12.21 -3.48
C TYR A 115 3.29 -12.46 -4.39
N ASN A 116 2.10 -12.72 -3.83
CA ASN A 116 0.87 -12.87 -4.61
C ASN A 116 0.53 -11.59 -5.38
N SER A 117 0.83 -10.42 -4.81
CA SER A 117 0.62 -9.13 -5.46
C SER A 117 1.22 -9.04 -6.88
N TYR A 118 2.27 -9.83 -7.16
CA TYR A 118 2.89 -9.87 -8.48
C TYR A 118 2.14 -10.73 -9.51
N ILE A 119 1.34 -11.69 -9.06
CA ILE A 119 0.74 -12.73 -9.90
C ILE A 119 -0.79 -12.73 -9.87
N GLU A 120 -1.40 -12.03 -8.92
CA GLU A 120 -2.85 -11.98 -8.71
C GLU A 120 -3.60 -11.54 -9.97
N GLN A 121 -3.06 -10.55 -10.68
CA GLN A 121 -3.62 -10.01 -11.93
C GLN A 121 -3.13 -10.75 -13.18
N SER A 122 -2.48 -11.91 -13.04
CA SER A 122 -2.01 -12.70 -14.18
C SER A 122 -3.15 -13.53 -14.77
N ASP A 123 -3.29 -13.47 -16.09
CA ASP A 123 -4.19 -14.28 -16.91
C ASP A 123 -3.69 -15.72 -17.17
N SER A 124 -2.63 -16.14 -16.48
CA SER A 124 -1.98 -17.42 -16.75
C SER A 124 -2.59 -18.55 -15.92
N PHE A 125 -3.57 -19.26 -16.48
CA PHE A 125 -4.12 -20.49 -15.89
C PHE A 125 -3.02 -21.52 -15.58
N HIS A 126 -2.05 -21.68 -16.49
CA HIS A 126 -0.92 -22.59 -16.29
C HIS A 126 -0.07 -22.25 -15.05
N LEU A 127 0.06 -20.96 -14.70
CA LEU A 127 0.76 -20.55 -13.49
C LEU A 127 -0.02 -20.99 -12.24
N GLN A 128 -1.34 -20.78 -12.25
CA GLN A 128 -2.20 -21.09 -11.12
C GLN A 128 -2.23 -22.59 -10.83
N GLU A 129 -2.48 -23.41 -11.86
CA GLU A 129 -2.52 -24.86 -11.76
C GLU A 129 -1.17 -25.44 -11.34
N ARG A 130 -0.10 -25.07 -12.06
CA ARG A 130 1.23 -25.68 -11.86
C ARG A 130 1.83 -25.41 -10.47
N TYR A 131 1.49 -24.27 -9.87
CA TYR A 131 2.03 -23.88 -8.57
C TYR A 131 0.99 -23.92 -7.44
N HIS A 132 -0.20 -24.46 -7.72
CA HIS A 132 -1.30 -24.60 -6.75
C HIS A 132 -1.55 -23.32 -5.96
N THR A 133 -1.59 -22.19 -6.68
CA THR A 133 -1.59 -20.86 -6.04
C THR A 133 -2.83 -20.66 -5.18
N GLU A 134 -3.99 -21.12 -5.65
CA GLU A 134 -5.26 -20.96 -4.93
C GLU A 134 -5.27 -21.68 -3.58
N GLU A 135 -5.00 -23.00 -3.56
CA GLU A 135 -4.87 -23.81 -2.34
C GLU A 135 -3.87 -23.17 -1.37
N LEU A 136 -2.70 -22.79 -1.88
CA LEU A 136 -1.64 -22.22 -1.07
C LEU A 136 -2.03 -20.86 -0.46
N LEU A 137 -2.69 -20.00 -1.23
CA LEU A 137 -3.13 -18.68 -0.78
C LEU A 137 -4.26 -18.78 0.22
N GLN A 138 -5.22 -19.67 0.01
CA GLN A 138 -6.33 -19.89 0.95
C GLN A 138 -5.80 -20.22 2.35
N VAL A 139 -4.84 -21.14 2.43
CA VAL A 139 -4.18 -21.48 3.71
C VAL A 139 -3.38 -20.30 4.24
N ALA A 140 -2.64 -19.59 3.40
CA ALA A 140 -1.87 -18.44 3.82
C ALA A 140 -2.74 -17.33 4.43
N TYR A 141 -3.87 -16.99 3.81
CA TYR A 141 -4.82 -16.00 4.33
C TYR A 141 -5.44 -16.45 5.64
N ARG A 142 -5.82 -17.74 5.77
CA ARG A 142 -6.35 -18.29 7.02
C ARG A 142 -5.35 -18.17 8.17
N VAL A 143 -4.10 -18.56 7.93
CA VAL A 143 -3.02 -18.42 8.92
C VAL A 143 -2.80 -16.95 9.28
N ASN A 144 -2.72 -16.06 8.29
CA ASN A 144 -2.49 -14.64 8.56
C ASN A 144 -3.65 -14.00 9.33
N GLY A 145 -4.90 -14.37 9.01
CA GLY A 145 -6.10 -13.94 9.73
C GLY A 145 -6.10 -14.39 11.20
N PHE A 146 -5.78 -15.66 11.46
CA PHE A 146 -5.67 -16.20 12.82
C PHE A 146 -4.67 -15.41 13.67
N TYR A 147 -3.46 -15.17 13.14
CA TYR A 147 -2.47 -14.38 13.86
C TYR A 147 -2.83 -12.90 13.98
N GLY A 148 -3.55 -12.33 12.99
CA GLY A 148 -4.07 -10.97 13.07
C GLY A 148 -5.08 -10.80 14.22
N GLN A 149 -5.97 -11.78 14.41
CA GLN A 149 -6.92 -11.79 15.52
C GLN A 149 -6.20 -11.93 16.87
N LEU A 150 -5.20 -12.81 16.96
CA LEU A 150 -4.42 -13.00 18.19
C LEU A 150 -3.67 -11.72 18.59
N GLU A 151 -3.09 -11.00 17.63
CA GLU A 151 -2.43 -9.71 17.90
C GLU A 151 -3.42 -8.63 18.29
N TYR A 152 -4.60 -8.61 17.66
CA TYR A 152 -5.65 -7.68 18.00
C TYR A 152 -6.11 -7.86 19.45
N GLN A 153 -6.35 -9.11 19.88
CA GLN A 153 -6.74 -9.42 21.26
C GLN A 153 -5.69 -8.94 22.27
N LYS A 154 -4.40 -9.24 22.03
CA LYS A 154 -3.30 -8.78 22.90
C LYS A 154 -3.24 -7.26 23.01
N ARG A 155 -3.40 -6.54 21.89
CA ARG A 155 -3.41 -5.07 21.89
C ARG A 155 -4.60 -4.51 22.69
N MET A 156 -5.75 -5.17 22.63
CA MET A 156 -6.93 -4.77 23.40
C MET A 156 -6.72 -5.00 24.90
N GLU A 157 -6.11 -6.11 25.30
CA GLU A 157 -5.71 -6.38 26.68
C GLU A 157 -4.71 -5.34 27.19
N GLU A 158 -3.66 -5.06 26.41
CA GLU A 158 -2.67 -4.02 26.74
C GLU A 158 -3.32 -2.63 26.87
N LEU A 159 -4.25 -2.28 25.98
CA LEU A 159 -4.97 -1.02 26.05
C LEU A 159 -5.85 -0.94 27.30
N HIS A 160 -6.54 -2.03 27.65
CA HIS A 160 -7.34 -2.11 28.87
C HIS A 160 -6.48 -1.91 30.11
N ASP A 161 -5.34 -2.59 30.19
CA ASP A 161 -4.37 -2.43 31.29
C ASP A 161 -3.85 -0.99 31.40
N LEU A 162 -3.58 -0.33 30.28
CA LEU A 162 -3.15 1.07 30.26
C LEU A 162 -4.25 2.02 30.76
N LEU A 163 -5.49 1.79 30.34
CA LEU A 163 -6.64 2.57 30.81
C LEU A 163 -6.88 2.38 32.30
N GLU A 164 -6.81 1.14 32.79
CA GLU A 164 -6.89 0.87 34.23
C GLU A 164 -5.81 1.59 35.02
N ARG A 165 -4.55 1.53 34.56
CA ARG A 165 -3.44 2.25 35.21
C ARG A 165 -3.68 3.76 35.23
N ARG A 166 -4.19 4.34 34.13
CA ARG A 166 -4.55 5.75 34.07
C ARG A 166 -5.65 6.08 35.09
N CYS A 167 -6.75 5.34 35.09
CA CYS A 167 -7.85 5.54 36.05
C CYS A 167 -7.37 5.48 37.51
N ARG A 168 -6.51 4.52 37.86
CA ARG A 168 -5.92 4.43 39.20
C ARG A 168 -5.01 5.62 39.54
N SER A 169 -4.23 6.12 38.57
CA SER A 169 -3.37 7.29 38.77
C SER A 169 -4.15 8.60 38.93
N GLU A 170 -5.29 8.74 38.25
CA GLU A 170 -6.22 9.88 38.39
C GLU A 170 -6.96 9.82 39.74
N ALA A 171 -7.40 8.64 40.16
CA ALA A 171 -7.99 8.43 41.48
C ALA A 171 -7.00 8.71 42.63
N GLY A 172 -5.72 8.38 42.45
CA GLY A 172 -4.66 8.68 43.41
C GLY A 172 -4.33 10.17 43.55
N LYS A 173 -4.44 10.96 42.47
CA LYS A 173 -4.26 12.42 42.51
C LYS A 173 -5.47 13.18 43.06
N GLY A 174 -6.65 12.56 43.10
CA GLY A 174 -7.88 13.16 43.63
C GLY A 174 -7.93 13.25 45.16
N ASN A 175 -6.96 12.69 45.89
CA ASN A 175 -7.00 12.60 47.36
C ASN A 175 -5.95 13.47 48.09
N ASP A 176 -5.06 14.16 47.37
CA ASP A 176 -4.04 15.05 47.95
C ASP A 176 -4.50 16.52 47.98
N GLY A 177 -5.69 16.76 48.52
CA GLY A 177 -6.28 18.11 48.54
C GLY A 177 -7.41 18.30 49.54
N LYS A 178 -7.20 17.96 50.83
CA LYS A 178 -8.08 18.46 51.88
C LYS A 178 -7.77 19.94 52.19
N SER A 179 -8.80 20.75 51.94
CA SER A 179 -9.24 21.87 52.78
C SER A 179 -8.33 23.09 52.90
N SER A 180 -8.70 24.16 52.19
CA SER A 180 -8.68 25.49 52.81
C SER A 180 -9.83 26.36 52.31
N GLY A 181 -10.76 26.64 53.23
CA GLY A 181 -11.35 27.95 53.39
C GLY A 181 -12.40 28.40 52.38
N TRP A 182 -13.66 28.31 52.80
CA TRP A 182 -14.67 29.26 52.36
C TRP A 182 -14.22 30.70 52.66
N ARG A 183 -14.08 31.54 51.64
CA ARG A 183 -14.33 32.99 51.75
C ARG A 183 -15.06 33.46 50.50
N ASN A 184 -16.30 33.89 50.74
CA ASN A 184 -17.04 34.79 49.86
C ASN A 184 -16.30 36.12 49.81
N ASP A 185 -15.92 36.59 48.63
CA ASP A 185 -15.83 38.02 48.34
C ASP A 185 -16.40 38.27 46.93
N ARG A 186 -17.29 39.25 46.89
CA ARG A 186 -18.16 39.64 45.76
C ARG A 186 -17.45 40.67 44.88
N GLN A 187 -17.88 40.70 43.61
CA GLN A 187 -17.66 41.74 42.56
C GLN A 187 -16.30 41.62 41.83
N ASP A 188 -16.20 41.69 40.51
CA ASP A 188 -16.95 42.55 39.59
C ASP A 188 -16.92 42.05 38.11
N GLY A 189 -17.69 42.73 37.26
CA GLY A 189 -18.14 42.41 35.90
C GLY A 189 -17.16 41.86 34.84
N GLY A 190 -17.73 41.13 33.88
CA GLY A 190 -17.09 40.78 32.61
C GLY A 190 -17.84 39.71 31.82
N GLN A 191 -18.93 40.08 31.14
CA GLN A 191 -19.62 39.21 30.17
C GLN A 191 -18.67 38.86 29.03
N TYR A 192 -18.41 37.57 28.80
CA TYR A 192 -17.90 37.08 27.52
C TYR A 192 -18.84 36.00 26.98
N GLN A 193 -19.30 36.26 25.75
CA GLN A 193 -20.36 35.56 25.05
C GLN A 193 -19.91 34.16 24.62
N GLY A 194 -20.83 33.21 24.72
CA GLY A 194 -20.63 31.81 24.33
C GLY A 194 -20.39 31.65 22.84
N ILE A 195 -19.48 30.74 22.49
CA ILE A 195 -19.26 30.30 21.11
C ILE A 195 -20.38 29.31 20.76
N PRO A 196 -21.18 29.55 19.70
CA PRO A 196 -22.30 28.70 19.33
C PRO A 196 -21.84 27.42 18.64
N SER A 197 -22.47 26.30 19.02
CA SER A 197 -22.36 25.00 18.36
C SER A 197 -23.07 25.01 17.00
N GLY A 198 -22.29 25.19 15.94
CA GLY A 198 -22.76 25.19 14.56
C GLY A 198 -23.08 23.77 14.04
N ARG A 199 -24.35 23.37 14.15
CA ARG A 199 -24.97 22.32 13.33
C ARG A 199 -25.16 22.88 11.91
N ARG A 200 -24.54 22.30 10.87
CA ARG A 200 -24.88 22.59 9.47
C ARG A 200 -25.65 21.42 8.84
N LYS A 201 -26.86 21.72 8.39
CA LYS A 201 -27.70 20.97 7.44
C LYS A 201 -27.44 21.50 6.01
N GLY A 202 -27.64 20.64 5.00
CA GLY A 202 -27.81 20.96 3.57
C GLY A 202 -26.51 20.96 2.77
N SER A 203 -26.25 19.98 1.89
CA SER A 203 -26.78 19.77 0.52
C SER A 203 -26.03 20.61 -0.52
N GLU A 204 -25.35 19.95 -1.46
CA GLU A 204 -25.53 20.14 -2.91
C GLU A 204 -24.61 19.21 -3.71
N ASP A 205 -25.11 18.90 -4.89
CA ASP A 205 -24.77 17.78 -5.75
C ASP A 205 -23.48 17.99 -6.55
N VAL A 206 -22.78 16.89 -6.81
CA VAL A 206 -21.57 16.87 -7.66
C VAL A 206 -21.96 16.15 -8.96
N PRO A 207 -21.95 16.80 -10.12
CA PRO A 207 -22.25 16.13 -11.38
C PRO A 207 -21.05 15.33 -11.89
N PHE A 208 -21.37 14.20 -12.52
CA PHE A 208 -20.50 13.33 -13.31
C PHE A 208 -20.01 14.01 -14.59
#